data_AF-A0A5K1A6Q1-F1
#
_entry.id   AF-A0A5K1A6Q1-F1
#
_cell.length_a   1.000
_cell.length_b   1.000
_cell.length_c   1.000
_cell.angle_alpha   90.00
_cell.angle_beta   90.00
_cell.angle_gamma   90.00
#
_symmetry.space_group_name_H-M   'P 1'
#
loop_
_entity.id
_entity.type
_entity.pdbx_description
1 polymer ?
#
loop_
_entity_poly.entity_id
_entity_poly.type
_entity_poly.pdbx_seq_one_letter_code
_entity_poly.pdbx_strand_id
1 'polypeptide(L)' 'IWWEIFGSFVPMVQIVAIKILSQRCSKLAFERNWNAFEVANKKKRNNLLQSRLTDVAFIRMNMPCKA' A
#
# COMPACT_ATOMS: atom_id res chain seq x y z
N ILE A 1 11.44 -14.42 1.81
CA ILE A 1 12.16 -15.71 1.84
C ILE A 1 13.07 -15.91 0.61
N TRP A 2 12.59 -16.10 -0.63
CA TRP A 2 13.53 -16.32 -1.78
C TRP A 2 14.46 -15.12 -2.07
N TRP A 3 13.90 -13.91 -2.21
CA TRP A 3 14.71 -12.70 -2.45
C TRP A 3 15.65 -12.36 -1.29
N GLU A 4 15.30 -12.69 -0.05
CA GLU A 4 16.19 -12.50 1.10
C GLU A 4 17.39 -13.45 1.06
N ILE A 5 17.20 -14.68 0.57
CA ILE A 5 18.24 -15.71 0.53
C ILE A 5 19.17 -15.54 -0.68
N PHE A 6 18.63 -15.22 -1.85
CA PHE A 6 19.39 -15.23 -3.12
C PHE A 6 19.66 -13.83 -3.68
N GLY A 7 19.01 -12.79 -3.16
CA GLY A 7 19.11 -11.42 -3.69
C GLY A 7 20.33 -10.63 -3.21
N SER A 8 21.17 -11.17 -2.33
CA SER A 8 22.29 -10.45 -1.71
C SER A 8 23.33 -9.93 -2.72
N PHE A 9 23.46 -10.59 -3.88
CA PHE A 9 24.35 -10.18 -4.96
C PHE A 9 23.87 -8.91 -5.70
N VAL A 10 22.57 -8.58 -5.59
CA VAL A 10 21.98 -7.40 -6.23
C VAL A 10 21.09 -6.66 -5.20
N PRO A 11 21.70 -5.95 -4.23
CA PRO A 11 21.00 -5.39 -3.08
C PRO A 11 19.90 -4.39 -3.49
N MET A 12 20.14 -3.62 -4.55
CA MET A 12 19.16 -2.65 -5.04
C MET A 12 17.90 -3.31 -5.60
N VAL A 13 18.05 -4.41 -6.34
CA VAL A 13 16.91 -5.19 -6.87
C VAL A 13 16.23 -5.96 -5.75
N GLN A 14 16.99 -6.51 -4.81
CA GLN A 14 16.47 -7.22 -3.64
C GLN A 14 15.52 -6.34 -2.82
N ILE A 15 15.92 -5.10 -2.50
CA ILE A 15 15.09 -4.16 -1.74
C ILE A 15 13.76 -3.88 -2.46
N VAL A 16 13.82 -3.64 -3.77
CA VAL A 16 12.63 -3.34 -4.57
C VAL A 16 11.72 -4.56 -4.68
N ALA A 17 12.28 -5.74 -4.94
CA ALA A 17 11.52 -6.98 -5.05
C ALA A 17 10.84 -7.35 -3.73
N ILE A 18 11.55 -7.24 -2.60
CA ILE A 18 10.96 -7.45 -1.26
C ILE A 18 9.83 -6.44 -1.03
N LYS A 19 10.04 -5.15 -1.32
CA LYS A 19 9.02 -4.13 -1.14
C LYS A 19 7.76 -4.42 -1.95
N ILE A 20 7.90 -4.80 -3.22
CA ILE A 20 6.77 -5.13 -4.10
C ILE A 20 6.05 -6.40 -3.63
N LEU A 21 6.78 -7.44 -3.26
CA LEU A 21 6.19 -8.71 -2.83
C LEU A 21 5.55 -8.63 -1.43
N SER A 22 6.00 -7.70 -0.59
CA SER A 22 5.38 -7.41 0.71
C SER A 22 4.12 -6.54 0.60
N GLN A 23 3.80 -6.00 -0.57
CA GLN A 23 2.55 -5.29 -0.80
C GLN A 23 1.38 -6.27 -0.94
N ARG A 24 0.22 -5.90 -0.38
CA ARG A 24 -0.99 -6.71 -0.51
C ARG A 24 -1.58 -6.52 -1.91
N CYS A 25 -1.28 -7.44 -2.82
CA CYS A 25 -1.83 -7.44 -4.19
C CYS A 25 -3.21 -8.11 -4.30
N SER A 26 -4.11 -7.94 -3.32
CA SER A 26 -5.46 -8.49 -3.43
C SER A 26 -6.49 -7.40 -3.74
N LYS A 27 -7.24 -7.61 -4.84
CA LYS A 27 -8.31 -6.69 -5.25
C LYS A 27 -9.34 -6.50 -4.14
N LEU A 28 -9.69 -7.57 -3.42
CA LEU A 28 -10.67 -7.49 -2.32
C LEU A 28 -10.17 -6.65 -1.14
N ALA A 29 -8.88 -6.74 -0.78
CA ALA A 29 -8.33 -5.90 0.29
C ALA A 29 -8.22 -4.44 -0.16
N PHE A 30 -7.94 -4.21 -1.44
CA PHE A 30 -7.95 -2.86 -2.02
C PHE A 30 -9.34 -2.23 -1.92
N GLU A 31 -10.38 -2.93 -2.41
CA GLU A 31 -11.77 -2.47 -2.35
C GLU A 31 -12.26 -2.24 -0.92
N ARG A 32 -11.93 -3.14 0.03
CA ARG A 32 -12.29 -2.97 1.45
C ARG A 32 -11.65 -1.74 2.08
N ASN A 33 -10.37 -1.52 1.83
CA ASN A 33 -9.66 -0.33 2.32
C ASN A 33 -10.23 0.95 1.67
N TRP A 34 -10.52 0.91 0.37
CA TRP A 34 -11.09 2.05 -0.37
C TRP A 34 -12.48 2.41 0.13
N ASN A 35 -13.36 1.43 0.30
CA ASN A 35 -14.70 1.65 0.86
C ASN A 35 -14.63 2.25 2.27
N ALA A 36 -13.74 1.74 3.13
CA ALA A 36 -13.53 2.30 4.47
C ALA A 36 -13.06 3.78 4.43
N PHE A 37 -12.22 4.12 3.45
CA PHE A 37 -11.79 5.51 3.22
C PHE A 37 -12.90 6.40 2.68
N GLU A 38 -13.69 5.91 1.73
CA GLU A 38 -14.80 6.66 1.14
C GLU A 38 -15.85 7.00 2.20
N VAL A 39 -16.17 6.04 3.07
CA VAL A 39 -17.06 6.24 4.22
C VAL A 39 -16.49 7.27 5.21
N ALA A 40 -15.17 7.24 5.46
CA ALA A 40 -14.52 8.20 6.34
C ALA A 40 -14.49 9.63 5.75
N ASN A 41 -14.34 9.76 4.44
CA ASN A 41 -14.33 11.03 3.71
C ASN A 41 -15.74 11.63 3.53
N LYS A 42 -16.77 10.79 3.31
CA LYS A 42 -18.18 11.24 3.21
C LYS A 42 -18.72 11.78 4.53
N LYS A 43 -18.14 11.41 5.68
CA LYS A 43 -18.43 12.07 6.95
C LYS A 43 -17.84 13.49 6.88
N LYS A 44 -18.72 14.50 6.96
CA LYS A 44 -18.52 15.96 6.86
C LYS A 44 -17.32 16.59 7.63
N ARG A 45 -16.53 15.79 8.36
CA ARG A 45 -15.35 16.18 9.15
C ARG A 45 -14.02 16.12 8.39
N ASN A 46 -13.91 15.37 7.29
CA ASN A 46 -12.64 15.21 6.55
C ASN A 46 -12.83 15.32 5.02
N ASN A 47 -13.41 16.41 4.52
CA ASN A 47 -13.48 16.65 3.07
C ASN A 47 -12.07 16.91 2.50
N LEU A 48 -11.33 15.86 2.18
CA LEU A 48 -10.07 15.96 1.46
C LEU A 48 -10.36 16.14 -0.03
N LEU A 49 -9.59 17.01 -0.69
CA LEU A 49 -9.58 17.10 -2.15
C LEU A 49 -9.31 15.72 -2.75
N GLN A 50 -9.97 15.40 -3.86
CA GLN A 50 -9.84 14.10 -4.55
C GLN A 50 -8.37 13.72 -4.79
N SER A 51 -7.52 14.69 -5.14
CA SER A 51 -6.07 14.51 -5.31
C SER A 51 -5.37 14.05 -4.04
N ARG A 52 -5.66 14.70 -2.90
CA ARG A 52 -5.12 14.32 -1.59
C ARG A 52 -5.62 12.94 -1.15
N LEU A 53 -6.83 12.56 -1.56
CA LEU A 53 -7.39 11.25 -1.27
C LEU A 53 -6.63 10.13 -2.00
N THR A 54 -6.30 10.35 -3.27
CA THR A 54 -5.47 9.44 -4.07
C THR A 54 -4.06 9.31 -3.50
N ASP A 55 -3.45 10.42 -3.06
CA ASP A 55 -2.12 10.40 -2.43
C ASP A 55 -2.12 9.57 -1.14
N VAL A 56 -3.10 9.77 -0.27
CA VAL A 56 -3.22 9.05 1.01
C VAL A 56 -3.49 7.55 0.78
N ALA A 57 -4.34 7.21 -0.18
CA ALA A 57 -4.60 5.83 -0.57
C ALA A 57 -3.33 5.16 -1.13
N PHE A 58 -2.58 5.86 -1.99
CA PHE A 58 -1.31 5.38 -2.53
C PHE A 58 -0.30 5.11 -1.40
N ILE A 59 -0.14 6.03 -0.46
CA ILE A 59 0.74 5.85 0.70
C ILE A 59 0.31 4.63 1.51
N ARG A 60 -0.98 4.49 1.84
CA ARG A 60 -1.44 3.38 2.68
C ARG A 60 -1.35 2.02 2.00
N MET A 61 -1.49 1.95 0.68
CA MET A 61 -1.30 0.72 -0.09
C MET A 61 0.18 0.35 -0.26
N ASN A 62 1.05 1.36 -0.32
CA ASN A 62 2.50 1.15 -0.43
C ASN A 62 3.19 0.98 0.93
N MET A 63 2.48 1.24 2.03
CA MET A 63 3.03 0.98 3.36
C MET A 63 3.11 -0.53 3.59
N PRO A 64 4.28 -1.03 4.04
CA PRO A 64 4.41 -2.42 4.44
C PRO A 64 3.39 -2.71 5.54
N CYS A 65 2.70 -3.84 5.42
CA CYS A 65 1.84 -4.29 6.50
C CYS A 65 2.71 -4.62 7.70
N LYS A 66 2.67 -3.75 8.71
CA LYS A 66 3.11 -4.12 10.06
C LYS A 66 2.15 -5.22 10.52
N ALA A 67 2.69 -6.43 10.68
CA ALA A 67 2.00 -7.53 11.32
C ALA A 67 1.70 -7.17 12.78
#